data_AF-A0A8H5EFJ4-F1
#
_entry.id   AF-A0A8H5EFJ4-F1
#
_cell.length_a   1.000
_cell.length_b   1.000
_cell.length_c   1.000
_cell.angle_alpha   90.00
_cell.angle_beta   90.00
_cell.angle_gamma   90.00
#
_symmetry.space_group_name_H-M   'P 1'
#
loop_
_entity.id
_entity.type
_entity.pdbx_description
1 polymer ?
#
loop_
_entity_poly.entity_id
_entity_poly.type
_entity_poly.pdbx_seq_one_letter_code
_entity_poly.pdbx_strand_id
1 'polypeptide(L)'
;MKIDEIIDLLGTVPTSQNIAHTEGTHNEITKVYHEMYAPGLASFFESGWYHFTENGSPSFPRSQRLVELMASFLKALEAVKVNDQTQMAYSGILETRLVWELARAAYDPPTAASAISTTTLPHDGDAKETQNRVRVVEALLCGDYLSVNPLCPPMQDPDSYRTRQFDFWYSLAEFVRTREDPNGPSAAKSREEMLSRMRYLLDGRENRDVLYSIAVVRELAPHFDSPYGNAAPQHADESDPKNRLSVASKFIYDESQVTGGTTNVVRRLCDIAYRAFVNPGVNIARRP
;
A
#
# COMPACT_ATOMS: atom_id res chain seq x y z
N MET A 1 -5.14 -6.83 13.48
CA MET A 1 -6.15 -7.13 12.44
C MET A 1 -5.45 -7.24 11.09
N LYS A 2 -5.89 -8.21 10.28
CA LYS A 2 -5.47 -8.38 8.88
C LYS A 2 -6.19 -7.37 7.99
N ILE A 3 -5.64 -7.09 6.81
CA ILE A 3 -6.18 -6.06 5.92
C ILE A 3 -7.64 -6.28 5.55
N ASP A 4 -8.05 -7.52 5.25
CA ASP A 4 -9.45 -7.82 4.93
C ASP A 4 -10.40 -7.42 6.09
N GLU A 5 -9.99 -7.68 7.33
CA GLU A 5 -10.75 -7.29 8.53
C GLU A 5 -10.75 -5.76 8.73
N ILE A 6 -9.66 -5.07 8.39
CA ILE A 6 -9.59 -3.60 8.44
C ILE A 6 -10.51 -2.98 7.39
N ILE A 7 -10.58 -3.57 6.19
CA ILE A 7 -11.47 -3.15 5.12
C ILE A 7 -12.93 -3.34 5.56
N ASP A 8 -13.25 -4.43 6.26
CA ASP A 8 -14.60 -4.65 6.77
C ASP A 8 -15.05 -3.57 7.78
N LEU A 9 -14.12 -2.88 8.46
CA LEU A 9 -14.44 -1.72 9.30
C LEU A 9 -14.98 -0.53 8.49
N LEU A 10 -14.74 -0.47 7.16
CA LEU A 10 -15.30 0.56 6.30
C LEU A 10 -16.82 0.43 6.15
N GLY A 11 -17.36 -0.76 6.40
CA GLY A 11 -18.77 -1.08 6.29
C GLY A 11 -19.00 -2.38 5.52
N THR A 12 -20.25 -2.81 5.49
CA THR A 12 -20.64 -4.03 4.78
C THR A 12 -20.84 -3.75 3.29
N VAL A 13 -20.20 -4.58 2.46
CA VAL A 13 -20.46 -4.64 1.02
C VAL A 13 -21.62 -5.61 0.78
N PRO A 14 -22.76 -5.19 0.18
CA PRO A 14 -23.79 -6.12 -0.28
C PRO A 14 -23.23 -7.25 -1.15
N THR A 15 -23.88 -8.41 -1.08
CA THR A 15 -23.44 -9.62 -1.78
C THR A 15 -23.27 -9.35 -3.27
N SER A 16 -22.17 -9.85 -3.85
CA SER A 16 -21.86 -9.71 -5.27
C SER A 16 -23.07 -10.07 -6.12
N GLN A 17 -23.47 -9.15 -7.00
CA GLN A 17 -24.55 -9.41 -7.93
C GLN A 17 -24.08 -10.41 -8.99
N ASN A 18 -24.98 -11.28 -9.43
CA ASN A 18 -24.67 -12.20 -10.52
C ASN A 18 -24.53 -11.37 -11.81
N ILE A 19 -23.29 -11.19 -12.29
CA ILE A 19 -22.99 -10.38 -13.47
C ILE A 19 -22.71 -11.33 -14.63
N ALA A 20 -23.39 -11.10 -15.75
CA ALA A 20 -23.13 -11.87 -16.96
C ALA A 20 -21.69 -11.61 -17.44
N HIS A 21 -20.87 -12.66 -17.45
CA HIS A 21 -19.51 -12.62 -17.97
C HIS A 21 -19.52 -12.62 -19.50
N THR A 22 -19.90 -11.49 -20.08
CA THR A 22 -19.87 -11.28 -21.54
C THR A 22 -18.48 -10.83 -21.98
N GLU A 23 -18.17 -11.01 -23.27
CA GLU A 23 -16.95 -10.48 -23.89
C GLU A 23 -16.85 -8.95 -23.72
N GLY A 24 -17.99 -8.24 -23.80
CA GLY A 24 -18.04 -6.80 -23.57
C GLY A 24 -17.60 -6.41 -22.14
N THR A 25 -18.08 -7.14 -21.13
CA THR A 25 -17.68 -6.94 -19.74
C THR A 25 -16.18 -7.19 -19.54
N HIS A 26 -15.63 -8.23 -20.17
CA HIS A 26 -14.19 -8.51 -20.09
C HIS A 26 -13.33 -7.39 -20.71
N ASN A 27 -13.76 -6.86 -21.86
CA ASN A 27 -13.07 -5.77 -22.54
C ASN A 27 -13.10 -4.49 -21.71
N GLU A 28 -14.22 -4.18 -21.07
CA GLU A 28 -14.34 -3.02 -20.16
C GLU A 28 -13.46 -3.17 -18.92
N ILE A 29 -13.48 -4.34 -18.26
CA ILE A 29 -12.60 -4.67 -17.13
C ILE A 29 -11.14 -4.44 -17.50
N THR A 30 -10.71 -5.00 -18.63
CA THR A 30 -9.32 -4.90 -19.11
C THR A 30 -8.96 -3.43 -19.36
N LYS A 31 -9.85 -2.68 -20.02
CA LYS A 31 -9.64 -1.26 -20.29
C LYS A 31 -9.48 -0.45 -19.01
N VAL A 32 -10.45 -0.53 -18.10
CA VAL A 32 -10.43 0.24 -16.83
C VAL A 32 -9.22 -0.13 -15.99
N TYR A 33 -8.87 -1.43 -15.95
CA TYR A 33 -7.66 -1.88 -15.27
C TYR A 33 -6.40 -1.17 -15.78
N HIS A 34 -6.16 -1.18 -17.10
CA HIS A 34 -4.97 -0.57 -17.70
C HIS A 34 -4.96 0.96 -17.64
N GLU A 35 -6.13 1.60 -17.69
CA GLU A 35 -6.24 3.06 -17.63
C GLU A 35 -6.09 3.61 -16.20
N MET A 36 -6.61 2.90 -15.19
CA MET A 36 -6.73 3.45 -13.83
C MET A 36 -5.88 2.75 -12.78
N TYR A 37 -5.78 1.42 -12.83
CA TYR A 37 -5.22 0.63 -11.73
C TYR A 37 -3.80 0.15 -11.99
N ALA A 38 -3.49 -0.35 -13.19
CA ALA A 38 -2.15 -0.82 -13.52
C ALA A 38 -1.07 0.27 -13.32
N PRO A 39 -1.25 1.52 -13.81
CA PRO A 39 -0.27 2.58 -13.60
C PRO A 39 -0.12 2.97 -12.13
N GLY A 40 -1.24 3.00 -11.39
CA GLY A 40 -1.25 3.30 -9.95
C GLY A 40 -0.54 2.23 -9.13
N LEU A 41 -0.78 0.95 -9.41
CA LEU A 41 -0.13 -0.18 -8.74
C LEU A 41 1.36 -0.22 -9.09
N ALA A 42 1.70 -0.03 -10.37
CA ALA A 42 3.07 0.01 -10.84
C ALA A 42 3.86 1.16 -10.20
N SER A 43 3.26 2.35 -10.11
CA SER A 43 3.85 3.50 -9.41
C SER A 43 4.01 3.22 -7.91
N PHE A 44 2.95 2.72 -7.25
CA PHE A 44 2.96 2.51 -5.80
C PHE A 44 4.02 1.49 -5.35
N PHE A 45 4.08 0.34 -6.03
CA PHE A 45 5.04 -0.72 -5.74
C PHE A 45 6.38 -0.56 -6.49
N GLU A 46 6.51 0.49 -7.29
CA GLU A 46 7.63 0.77 -8.21
C GLU A 46 8.02 -0.47 -9.04
N SER A 47 7.03 -1.11 -9.67
CA SER A 47 7.22 -2.33 -10.45
C SER A 47 6.30 -2.39 -11.67
N GLY A 48 6.88 -2.55 -12.85
CA GLY A 48 6.17 -2.76 -14.11
C GLY A 48 5.35 -4.05 -14.19
N TRP A 49 5.41 -4.93 -13.18
CA TRP A 49 4.77 -6.26 -13.19
C TRP A 49 3.24 -6.21 -13.38
N TYR A 50 2.60 -5.11 -12.95
CA TYR A 50 1.16 -4.91 -13.07
C TYR A 50 0.70 -4.60 -14.51
N HIS A 51 1.60 -4.37 -15.47
CA HIS A 51 1.22 -4.17 -16.87
C HIS A 51 1.02 -5.52 -17.59
N PHE A 52 -0.04 -6.24 -17.22
CA PHE A 52 -0.31 -7.58 -17.76
C PHE A 52 -0.61 -7.55 -19.26
N THR A 53 0.07 -8.42 -20.00
CA THR A 53 -0.18 -8.64 -21.43
C THR A 53 -0.30 -10.12 -21.75
N GLU A 54 -1.15 -10.46 -22.71
CA GLU A 54 -1.32 -11.79 -23.26
C GLU A 54 -1.20 -11.70 -24.79
N ASN A 55 -0.26 -12.46 -25.36
CA ASN A 55 0.05 -12.41 -26.80
C ASN A 55 0.31 -10.98 -27.33
N GLY A 56 0.95 -10.14 -26.51
CA GLY A 56 1.26 -8.75 -26.84
C GLY A 56 0.08 -7.76 -26.73
N SER A 57 -1.09 -8.22 -26.28
CA SER A 57 -2.28 -7.39 -26.08
C SER A 57 -2.54 -7.16 -24.59
N PRO A 58 -3.07 -5.99 -24.17
CA PRO A 58 -3.46 -5.76 -22.78
C PRO A 58 -4.39 -6.86 -22.27
N SER A 59 -4.10 -7.37 -21.08
CA SER A 59 -4.86 -8.44 -20.44
C SER A 59 -5.17 -8.10 -18.98
N PHE A 60 -6.00 -8.92 -18.34
CA PHE A 60 -6.35 -8.81 -16.93
C PHE A 60 -5.86 -10.08 -16.19
N PRO A 61 -5.55 -10.01 -14.87
CA PRO A 61 -5.19 -11.19 -14.09
C PRO A 61 -6.16 -12.36 -14.30
N ARG A 62 -5.63 -13.56 -14.49
CA ARG A 62 -6.41 -14.81 -14.69
C ARG A 62 -7.05 -15.34 -13.40
N SER A 63 -7.63 -14.45 -12.60
CA SER A 63 -8.32 -14.77 -11.35
C SER A 63 -9.81 -14.47 -11.52
N GLN A 64 -10.64 -15.51 -11.50
CA GLN A 64 -12.10 -15.35 -11.58
C GLN A 64 -12.63 -14.44 -10.47
N ARG A 65 -12.06 -14.55 -9.26
CA ARG A 65 -12.41 -13.67 -8.14
C ARG A 65 -12.13 -12.20 -8.44
N LEU A 66 -11.00 -11.87 -9.07
CA LEU A 66 -10.68 -10.49 -9.45
C LEU A 66 -11.60 -9.98 -10.56
N VAL A 67 -11.95 -10.83 -11.52
CA VAL A 67 -12.91 -10.48 -12.59
C VAL A 67 -14.28 -10.17 -11.99
N GLU A 68 -14.79 -11.01 -11.09
CA GLU A 68 -16.06 -10.80 -10.39
C GLU A 68 -16.06 -9.53 -9.53
N LEU A 69 -14.95 -9.25 -8.84
CA LEU A 69 -14.80 -8.06 -8.01
C LEU A 69 -14.77 -6.78 -8.85
N MET A 70 -13.99 -6.77 -9.94
CA MET A 70 -13.96 -5.63 -10.87
C MET A 70 -15.33 -5.42 -11.53
N ALA A 71 -15.98 -6.48 -12.01
CA ALA A 71 -17.32 -6.39 -12.60
C ALA A 71 -18.32 -5.78 -11.59
N SER A 72 -18.28 -6.24 -10.34
CA SER A 72 -19.14 -5.74 -9.27
C SER A 72 -18.89 -4.26 -8.97
N PHE A 73 -17.62 -3.85 -9.00
CA PHE A 73 -17.23 -2.46 -8.82
C PHE A 73 -17.73 -1.57 -9.97
N LEU A 74 -17.53 -1.98 -11.23
CA LEU A 74 -18.01 -1.22 -12.40
C LEU A 74 -19.52 -1.04 -12.36
N LYS A 75 -20.27 -2.10 -12.06
CA LYS A 75 -21.72 -2.04 -11.91
C LYS A 75 -22.16 -1.15 -10.75
N ALA A 76 -21.41 -1.16 -9.65
CA ALA A 76 -21.67 -0.25 -8.53
C ALA A 76 -21.50 1.21 -8.95
N LEU A 77 -20.47 1.53 -9.74
CA LEU A 77 -20.25 2.87 -10.29
C LEU A 77 -21.38 3.34 -11.21
N GLU A 78 -21.89 2.48 -12.08
CA GLU A 78 -23.05 2.78 -12.95
C GLU A 78 -24.31 3.17 -12.15
N ALA A 79 -24.49 2.57 -10.97
CA ALA A 79 -25.63 2.81 -10.11
C ALA A 79 -25.50 4.08 -9.25
N VAL A 80 -24.31 4.71 -9.18
CA VAL A 80 -24.09 5.90 -8.36
C VAL A 80 -24.86 7.08 -8.95
N LYS A 81 -25.85 7.55 -8.22
CA LYS A 81 -26.56 8.80 -8.52
C LYS A 81 -25.86 9.98 -7.84
N VAL A 82 -25.95 11.14 -8.46
CA VAL A 82 -25.49 12.41 -7.87
C VAL A 82 -26.15 12.59 -6.49
N ASN A 83 -25.34 12.85 -5.46
CA ASN A 83 -25.74 12.99 -4.05
C ASN A 83 -26.14 11.72 -3.29
N ASP A 84 -25.95 10.51 -3.85
CA ASP A 84 -26.15 9.27 -3.09
C ASP A 84 -24.90 8.92 -2.26
N GLN A 85 -24.81 9.50 -1.06
CA GLN A 85 -23.69 9.28 -0.13
C GLN A 85 -23.53 7.81 0.26
N THR A 86 -24.62 7.03 0.26
CA THR A 86 -24.57 5.61 0.62
C THR A 86 -23.92 4.80 -0.50
N GLN A 87 -24.31 5.05 -1.75
CA GLN A 87 -23.69 4.39 -2.90
C GLN A 87 -22.24 4.84 -3.13
N MET A 88 -21.91 6.10 -2.85
CA MET A 88 -20.52 6.59 -2.88
C MET A 88 -19.64 5.94 -1.81
N ALA A 89 -20.17 5.75 -0.59
CA ALA A 89 -19.46 5.02 0.45
C ALA A 89 -19.26 3.55 0.03
N TYR A 90 -20.32 2.91 -0.46
CA TYR A 90 -20.28 1.52 -0.94
C TYR A 90 -19.24 1.30 -2.05
N SER A 91 -19.24 2.13 -3.09
CA SER A 91 -18.27 2.03 -4.19
C SER A 91 -16.85 2.26 -3.69
N GLY A 92 -16.65 3.13 -2.70
CA GLY A 92 -15.35 3.32 -2.04
C GLY A 92 -14.85 2.07 -1.29
N ILE A 93 -15.73 1.35 -0.58
CA ILE A 93 -15.36 0.10 0.10
C ILE A 93 -14.96 -0.97 -0.92
N LEU A 94 -15.78 -1.12 -1.97
CA LEU A 94 -15.49 -2.04 -3.07
C LEU A 94 -14.17 -1.73 -3.75
N GLU A 95 -13.90 -0.46 -4.04
CA GLU A 95 -12.64 -0.03 -4.64
C GLU A 95 -11.46 -0.32 -3.71
N THR A 96 -11.63 -0.15 -2.40
CA THR A 96 -10.56 -0.44 -1.43
C THR A 96 -10.20 -1.92 -1.45
N ARG A 97 -11.22 -2.78 -1.46
CA ARG A 97 -11.05 -4.23 -1.60
C ARG A 97 -10.43 -4.60 -2.94
N LEU A 98 -10.89 -3.99 -4.03
CA LEU A 98 -10.35 -4.21 -5.37
C LEU A 98 -8.87 -3.86 -5.46
N VAL A 99 -8.46 -2.68 -4.98
CA VAL A 99 -7.05 -2.25 -4.98
C VAL A 99 -6.19 -3.25 -4.21
N TRP A 100 -6.64 -3.69 -3.03
CA TRP A 100 -5.87 -4.65 -2.24
C TRP A 100 -5.76 -6.02 -2.93
N GLU A 101 -6.86 -6.54 -3.46
CA GLU A 101 -6.86 -7.82 -4.18
C GLU A 101 -6.01 -7.77 -5.46
N LEU A 102 -6.02 -6.64 -6.19
CA LEU A 102 -5.15 -6.45 -7.36
C LEU A 102 -3.67 -6.42 -6.97
N ALA A 103 -3.31 -5.77 -5.86
CA ALA A 103 -1.95 -5.81 -5.33
C ALA A 103 -1.53 -7.25 -4.97
N ARG A 104 -2.43 -8.02 -4.33
CA ARG A 104 -2.18 -9.43 -3.98
C ARG A 104 -2.10 -10.37 -5.18
N ALA A 105 -2.45 -9.96 -6.40
CA ALA A 105 -2.23 -10.77 -7.58
C ALA A 105 -0.75 -11.20 -7.71
N ALA A 106 0.19 -10.43 -7.16
CA ALA A 106 1.61 -10.76 -7.11
C ALA A 106 1.93 -12.05 -6.32
N TYR A 107 1.01 -12.55 -5.49
CA TYR A 107 1.18 -13.82 -4.79
C TYR A 107 1.02 -15.05 -5.70
N ASP A 108 0.29 -14.91 -6.82
CA ASP A 108 0.02 -15.99 -7.77
C ASP A 108 0.66 -15.69 -9.15
N PRO A 109 2.01 -15.58 -9.26
CA PRO A 109 2.64 -15.24 -10.53
C PRO A 109 2.45 -16.38 -11.56
N PRO A 110 2.19 -16.05 -12.84
CA PRO A 110 1.91 -17.05 -13.89
C PRO A 110 3.10 -17.97 -14.23
N THR A 111 4.31 -17.64 -13.76
CA THR A 111 5.53 -18.42 -13.98
C THR A 111 6.25 -18.62 -12.64
N ALA A 112 6.84 -19.79 -12.42
CA ALA A 112 7.68 -20.04 -11.25
C ALA A 112 8.78 -18.97 -11.17
N ALA A 113 8.67 -18.06 -10.20
CA ALA A 113 9.59 -16.95 -10.08
C ALA A 113 10.98 -17.49 -9.77
N SER A 114 11.98 -17.13 -10.58
CA SER A 114 13.38 -17.47 -10.32
C SER A 114 13.83 -16.89 -8.98
N ALA A 115 14.77 -17.55 -8.31
CA ALA A 115 15.40 -16.99 -7.12
C ALA A 115 16.04 -15.62 -7.45
N ILE A 116 15.96 -14.68 -6.50
CA ILE A 116 16.57 -13.35 -6.66
C ILE A 116 18.07 -13.53 -6.90
N SER A 117 18.56 -13.00 -8.03
CA SER A 117 19.99 -12.96 -8.34
C SER A 117 20.71 -12.10 -7.30
N THR A 118 21.84 -12.60 -6.78
CA THR A 118 22.65 -11.87 -5.79
C THR A 118 23.76 -11.02 -6.44
N THR A 119 23.83 -10.97 -7.77
CA THR A 119 24.92 -10.30 -8.50
C THR A 119 24.50 -9.02 -9.19
N THR A 120 23.20 -8.82 -9.42
CA THR A 120 22.62 -7.66 -10.11
C THR A 120 21.24 -7.35 -9.56
N LEU A 121 20.84 -6.08 -9.55
CA LEU A 121 19.48 -5.70 -9.15
C LEU A 121 18.44 -6.35 -10.08
N PRO A 122 17.32 -6.88 -9.55
CA PRO A 122 16.20 -7.35 -10.35
C PRO A 122 15.75 -6.32 -11.40
N HIS A 123 15.40 -6.82 -12.58
CA HIS A 123 14.83 -6.01 -13.65
C HIS A 123 13.46 -5.43 -13.25
N ASP A 124 13.03 -4.38 -13.96
CA ASP A 124 11.69 -3.85 -13.76
C ASP A 124 10.63 -4.91 -14.10
N GLY A 125 9.62 -5.03 -13.24
CA GLY A 125 8.59 -6.05 -13.36
C GLY A 125 8.97 -7.46 -12.91
N ASP A 126 10.10 -7.63 -12.20
CA ASP A 126 10.45 -8.92 -11.59
C ASP A 126 9.34 -9.38 -10.63
N ALA A 127 8.75 -10.54 -10.93
CA ALA A 127 7.60 -11.05 -10.20
C ALA A 127 7.93 -11.37 -8.73
N LYS A 128 9.16 -11.83 -8.43
CA LYS A 128 9.54 -12.21 -7.07
C LYS A 128 9.76 -10.97 -6.20
N GLU A 129 10.47 -9.99 -6.72
CA GLU A 129 10.68 -8.71 -6.05
C GLU A 129 9.33 -8.00 -5.82
N THR A 130 8.42 -8.00 -6.80
CA THR A 130 7.07 -7.45 -6.65
C THR A 130 6.29 -8.14 -5.54
N GLN A 131 6.27 -9.47 -5.54
CA GLN A 131 5.64 -10.27 -4.48
C GLN A 131 6.19 -9.91 -3.10
N ASN A 132 7.51 -9.77 -2.98
CA ASN A 132 8.17 -9.43 -1.73
C ASN A 132 7.83 -8.00 -1.26
N ARG A 133 7.71 -7.03 -2.18
CA ARG A 133 7.26 -5.66 -1.84
C ARG A 133 5.82 -5.65 -1.33
N VAL A 134 4.91 -6.40 -1.98
CA VAL A 134 3.54 -6.58 -1.50
C VAL A 134 3.52 -7.17 -0.09
N ARG A 135 4.37 -8.17 0.18
CA ARG A 135 4.52 -8.77 1.52
C ARG A 135 5.02 -7.78 2.57
N VAL A 136 5.94 -6.89 2.21
CA VAL A 136 6.44 -5.84 3.12
C VAL A 136 5.33 -4.85 3.45
N VAL A 137 4.56 -4.40 2.45
CA VAL A 137 3.41 -3.50 2.66
C VAL A 137 2.30 -4.18 3.47
N GLU A 138 2.02 -5.45 3.21
CA GLU A 138 1.05 -6.23 3.99
C GLU A 138 1.44 -6.29 5.47
N ALA A 139 2.68 -6.66 5.77
CA ALA A 139 3.19 -6.71 7.13
C ALA A 139 3.21 -5.32 7.79
N LEU A 140 3.54 -4.28 7.02
CA LEU A 140 3.49 -2.89 7.49
C LEU A 140 2.08 -2.51 7.95
N LEU A 141 1.06 -2.71 7.09
CA LEU A 141 -0.34 -2.34 7.34
C LEU A 141 -1.01 -3.19 8.43
N CYS A 142 -0.66 -4.48 8.53
CA CYS A 142 -1.18 -5.37 9.56
C CYS A 142 -0.59 -5.10 10.96
N GLY A 143 0.46 -4.27 11.07
CA GLY A 143 1.24 -4.15 12.30
C GLY A 143 2.09 -5.39 12.61
N ASP A 144 2.24 -6.30 11.63
CA ASP A 144 3.01 -7.53 11.76
C ASP A 144 4.51 -7.30 11.53
N TYR A 145 5.33 -8.27 11.92
CA TYR A 145 6.77 -8.25 11.69
C TYR A 145 7.19 -9.34 10.69
N LEU A 146 8.13 -8.99 9.82
CA LEU A 146 8.78 -9.97 8.95
C LEU A 146 9.76 -10.83 9.77
N SER A 147 9.92 -12.10 9.39
CA SER A 147 10.93 -12.98 9.99
C SER A 147 12.34 -12.75 9.41
N VAL A 148 12.40 -12.36 8.14
CA VAL A 148 13.62 -12.04 7.38
C VAL A 148 13.28 -10.93 6.39
N ASN A 149 14.26 -10.14 5.96
CA ASN A 149 14.08 -9.19 4.87
C ASN A 149 14.02 -9.96 3.54
N PRO A 150 12.88 -9.98 2.84
CA PRO A 150 12.74 -10.78 1.64
C PRO A 150 13.26 -10.06 0.38
N LEU A 151 13.57 -8.77 0.46
CA LEU A 151 13.90 -7.94 -0.69
C LEU A 151 15.37 -8.06 -1.08
N CYS A 152 15.64 -7.77 -2.35
CA CYS A 152 17.02 -7.64 -2.82
C CYS A 152 17.73 -6.51 -2.07
N PRO A 153 18.92 -6.73 -1.49
CA PRO A 153 19.71 -5.65 -0.90
C PRO A 153 20.11 -4.64 -1.97
N PRO A 154 20.29 -3.36 -1.61
CA PRO A 154 20.75 -2.35 -2.54
C PRO A 154 22.15 -2.70 -3.05
N MET A 155 22.31 -2.64 -4.37
CA MET A 155 23.57 -2.83 -5.08
C MET A 155 23.82 -1.63 -5.98
N GLN A 156 25.08 -1.38 -6.34
CA GLN A 156 25.38 -0.34 -7.31
C GLN A 156 24.77 -0.68 -8.67
N ASP A 157 24.05 0.28 -9.23
CA ASP A 157 23.49 0.23 -10.57
C ASP A 157 23.92 1.49 -11.34
N PRO A 158 24.16 1.40 -12.66
CA PRO A 158 24.43 2.58 -13.47
C PRO A 158 23.33 3.66 -13.35
N ASP A 159 22.09 3.24 -13.08
CA ASP A 159 21.01 4.12 -12.71
C ASP A 159 20.99 4.35 -11.18
N SER A 160 21.40 5.56 -10.77
CA SER A 160 21.39 5.97 -9.37
C SER A 160 19.99 5.97 -8.77
N TYR A 161 18.94 6.18 -9.58
CA TYR A 161 17.56 6.10 -9.13
C TYR A 161 17.20 4.67 -8.72
N ARG A 162 17.59 3.66 -9.51
CA ARG A 162 17.36 2.24 -9.17
C ARG A 162 18.09 1.83 -7.90
N THR A 163 19.32 2.31 -7.71
CA THR A 163 20.05 2.07 -6.45
C THR A 163 19.26 2.59 -5.25
N ARG A 164 18.76 3.83 -5.32
CA ARG A 164 17.98 4.48 -4.24
C ARG A 164 16.60 3.85 -4.03
N GLN A 165 15.96 3.40 -5.09
CA GLN A 165 14.71 2.65 -5.04
C GLN A 165 14.87 1.36 -4.22
N PHE A 166 15.84 0.52 -4.56
CA PHE A 166 16.08 -0.72 -3.82
C PHE A 166 16.50 -0.44 -2.38
N ASP A 167 17.25 0.64 -2.15
CA ASP A 167 17.62 1.06 -0.80
C ASP A 167 16.41 1.44 0.05
N PHE A 168 15.45 2.20 -0.51
CA PHE A 168 14.22 2.56 0.18
C PHE A 168 13.43 1.32 0.60
N TRP A 169 13.15 0.43 -0.37
CA TRP A 169 12.37 -0.78 -0.13
C TRP A 169 13.05 -1.71 0.87
N TYR A 170 14.36 -1.90 0.74
CA TYR A 170 15.13 -2.71 1.67
C TYR A 170 15.12 -2.12 3.09
N SER A 171 15.27 -0.80 3.24
CA SER A 171 15.20 -0.09 4.52
C SER A 171 13.82 -0.21 5.17
N LEU A 172 12.75 -0.13 4.38
CA LEU A 172 11.39 -0.36 4.86
C LEU A 172 11.22 -1.79 5.38
N ALA A 173 11.72 -2.79 4.66
CA ALA A 173 11.65 -4.17 5.11
C ALA A 173 12.49 -4.45 6.36
N GLU A 174 13.66 -3.82 6.51
CA GLU A 174 14.44 -3.88 7.76
C GLU A 174 13.69 -3.25 8.94
N PHE A 175 13.03 -2.10 8.72
CA PHE A 175 12.17 -1.48 9.72
C PHE A 175 11.03 -2.43 10.14
N VAL A 176 10.32 -3.02 9.17
CA VAL A 176 9.19 -3.93 9.43
C VAL A 176 9.67 -5.25 10.06
N ARG A 177 10.88 -5.73 9.77
CA ARG A 177 11.48 -6.93 10.36
C ARG A 177 11.91 -6.72 11.81
N THR A 178 12.41 -5.53 12.13
CA THR A 178 12.97 -5.21 13.45
C THR A 178 11.83 -5.09 14.47
N ARG A 179 11.70 -6.13 15.30
CA ARG A 179 10.74 -6.15 16.42
C ARG A 179 11.09 -5.11 17.45
N GLU A 180 10.05 -4.52 18.03
CA GLU A 180 10.23 -3.75 19.26
C GLU A 180 10.73 -4.69 20.35
N ASP A 181 11.85 -4.34 20.98
CA ASP A 181 12.33 -5.00 22.19
C ASP A 181 12.11 -4.05 23.37
N PRO A 182 11.14 -4.34 24.27
CA PRO A 182 10.90 -3.53 25.46
C PRO A 182 12.13 -3.41 26.38
N ASN A 183 13.09 -4.33 26.26
CA ASN A 183 14.23 -4.45 27.16
C ASN A 183 15.57 -4.03 26.53
N GLY A 184 15.58 -3.64 25.24
CA GLY A 184 16.81 -3.45 24.47
C GLY A 184 16.87 -2.14 23.70
N PRO A 185 17.75 -1.18 24.04
CA PRO A 185 17.88 0.09 23.30
C PRO A 185 18.35 -0.09 21.85
N SER A 186 18.89 -1.27 21.50
CA SER A 186 19.38 -1.57 20.15
C SER A 186 18.28 -1.60 19.11
N ALA A 187 17.11 -2.15 19.43
CA ALA A 187 16.01 -2.30 18.46
C ALA A 187 15.39 -0.94 18.09
N ALA A 188 15.17 -0.08 19.10
CA ALA A 188 14.68 1.29 18.90
C ALA A 188 15.65 2.10 18.03
N LYS A 189 16.96 2.01 18.33
CA LYS A 189 17.98 2.70 17.53
C LYS A 189 17.99 2.24 16.08
N SER A 190 17.95 0.93 15.82
CA SER A 190 17.92 0.40 14.46
C SER A 190 16.67 0.82 13.68
N ARG A 191 15.51 0.91 14.33
CA ARG A 191 14.27 1.40 13.69
C ARG A 191 14.36 2.87 13.33
N GLU A 192 14.88 3.72 14.21
CA GLU A 192 15.09 5.15 13.92
C GLU A 192 16.14 5.38 12.82
N GLU A 193 17.20 4.56 12.77
CA GLU A 193 18.18 4.56 11.68
C GLU A 193 17.51 4.26 10.34
N MET A 194 16.60 3.27 10.28
CA MET A 194 15.84 2.96 9.07
C MET A 194 14.85 4.06 8.68
N LEU A 195 14.15 4.67 9.64
CA LEU A 195 13.29 5.83 9.38
C LEU A 195 14.09 7.00 8.79
N SER A 196 15.24 7.30 9.39
CA SER A 196 16.15 8.35 8.90
C SER A 196 16.60 8.06 7.47
N ARG A 197 17.02 6.82 7.20
CA ARG A 197 17.43 6.39 5.86
C ARG A 197 16.30 6.52 4.83
N MET A 198 15.09 6.07 5.15
CA MET A 198 13.93 6.21 4.27
C MET A 198 13.59 7.68 3.99
N ARG A 199 13.68 8.57 5.01
CA ARG A 199 13.43 10.01 4.85
C ARG A 199 14.36 10.64 3.81
N TYR A 200 15.63 10.24 3.77
CA TYR A 200 16.57 10.70 2.73
C TYR A 200 16.32 10.11 1.35
N LEU A 201 15.51 9.06 1.24
CA LEU A 201 15.23 8.30 0.01
C LEU A 201 13.83 8.54 -0.55
N LEU A 202 13.09 9.53 -0.03
CA LEU A 202 11.75 9.85 -0.52
C LEU A 202 11.76 10.32 -1.98
N ASP A 203 12.78 11.08 -2.40
CA ASP A 203 13.00 11.51 -3.79
C ASP A 203 11.79 12.21 -4.44
N GLY A 204 10.89 12.80 -3.63
CA GLY A 204 9.63 13.39 -4.11
C GLY A 204 8.68 12.36 -4.73
N ARG A 205 8.82 11.07 -4.39
CA ARG A 205 7.97 9.98 -4.85
C ARG A 205 6.81 9.80 -3.87
N GLU A 206 5.60 10.09 -4.33
CA GLU A 206 4.34 9.96 -3.57
C GLU A 206 4.21 8.63 -2.82
N ASN A 207 4.51 7.50 -3.48
CA ASN A 207 4.40 6.18 -2.85
C ASN A 207 5.36 6.01 -1.66
N ARG A 208 6.56 6.60 -1.75
CA ARG A 208 7.55 6.55 -0.68
C ARG A 208 7.14 7.45 0.49
N ASP A 209 6.57 8.62 0.22
CA ASP A 209 5.99 9.50 1.24
C ASP A 209 4.88 8.80 2.04
N VAL A 210 4.02 8.05 1.36
CA VAL A 210 2.97 7.22 1.98
C VAL A 210 3.57 6.14 2.87
N LEU A 211 4.46 5.30 2.32
CA LEU A 211 5.05 4.19 3.07
C LEU A 211 5.87 4.67 4.28
N TYR A 212 6.63 5.75 4.11
CA TYR A 212 7.36 6.40 5.19
C TYR A 212 6.42 6.95 6.28
N SER A 213 5.34 7.63 5.88
CA SER A 213 4.36 8.16 6.85
C SER A 213 3.70 7.04 7.65
N ILE A 214 3.35 5.92 7.01
CA ILE A 214 2.80 4.75 7.72
C ILE A 214 3.83 4.19 8.71
N ALA A 215 5.10 4.08 8.32
CA ALA A 215 6.17 3.64 9.21
C ALA A 215 6.34 4.58 10.42
N VAL A 216 6.29 5.90 10.21
CA VAL A 216 6.35 6.91 11.29
C VAL A 216 5.17 6.77 12.25
N VAL A 217 3.94 6.66 11.74
CA VAL A 217 2.77 6.50 12.62
C VAL A 217 2.88 5.19 13.39
N ARG A 218 3.28 4.09 12.74
CA ARG A 218 3.47 2.79 13.39
C ARG A 218 4.51 2.85 14.52
N GLU A 219 5.60 3.59 14.34
CA GLU A 219 6.64 3.74 15.37
C GLU A 219 6.17 4.56 16.57
N LEU A 220 5.48 5.68 16.31
CA LEU A 220 5.25 6.70 17.33
C LEU A 220 3.89 6.59 18.01
N ALA A 221 2.86 6.11 17.31
CA ALA A 221 1.50 6.08 17.85
C ALA A 221 1.35 5.29 19.18
N PRO A 222 2.10 4.20 19.45
CA PRO A 222 2.04 3.50 20.73
C PRO A 222 2.35 4.37 21.96
N HIS A 223 3.04 5.51 21.80
CA HIS A 223 3.50 6.38 22.90
C HIS A 223 2.65 7.61 23.13
N PHE A 224 1.63 7.86 22.30
CA PHE A 224 0.81 9.08 22.38
C PHE A 224 -0.68 8.73 22.32
N ASP A 225 -1.53 9.49 23.01
CA ASP A 225 -2.99 9.32 22.94
C ASP A 225 -3.58 9.81 21.61
N SER A 226 -4.57 9.06 21.10
CA SER A 226 -5.36 9.42 19.91
C SER A 226 -6.51 10.38 20.29
N PRO A 227 -6.97 11.29 19.40
CA PRO A 227 -6.63 11.45 17.98
C PRO A 227 -5.34 12.25 17.70
N TYR A 228 -4.61 11.78 16.70
CA TYR A 228 -3.42 12.44 16.15
C TYR A 228 -3.83 13.34 14.97
N GLY A 229 -3.28 14.55 14.85
CA GLY A 229 -3.48 15.36 13.64
C GLY A 229 -4.50 16.50 13.70
N ASN A 230 -5.24 16.68 14.80
CA ASN A 230 -6.24 17.77 14.91
C ASN A 230 -5.62 19.18 15.06
N ALA A 231 -4.31 19.28 15.30
CA ALA A 231 -3.62 20.56 15.49
C ALA A 231 -2.11 20.47 15.16
N ALA A 232 -1.73 19.99 13.97
CA ALA A 232 -0.34 20.06 13.56
C ALA A 232 0.05 21.55 13.36
N PRO A 233 1.07 22.08 14.05
CA PRO A 233 1.51 23.47 13.84
C PRO A 233 1.99 23.67 12.39
N GLN A 234 1.72 24.84 11.78
CA GLN A 234 2.20 25.17 10.43
C GLN A 234 3.74 25.13 10.30
N HIS A 235 4.45 25.28 11.43
CA HIS A 235 5.89 25.12 11.54
C HIS A 235 6.19 24.10 12.64
N ALA A 236 5.84 22.84 12.36
CA ALA A 236 6.10 21.75 13.29
C ALA A 236 7.61 21.43 13.31
N ASP A 237 8.21 21.43 14.49
CA ASP A 237 9.58 20.97 14.67
C ASP A 237 9.61 19.44 14.45
N GLU A 238 10.25 19.00 13.36
CA GLU A 238 10.39 17.58 13.02
C GLU A 238 11.27 16.82 14.04
N SER A 239 11.98 17.49 14.95
CA SER A 239 12.69 16.80 16.04
C SER A 239 11.74 16.33 17.15
N ASP A 240 10.54 16.91 17.27
CA ASP A 240 9.52 16.49 18.23
C ASP A 240 8.74 15.29 17.67
N PRO A 241 8.78 14.11 18.34
CA PRO A 241 8.06 12.92 17.89
C PRO A 241 6.54 13.13 17.81
N LYS A 242 5.96 13.98 18.66
CA LYS A 242 4.51 14.28 18.62
C LYS A 242 4.14 15.05 17.34
N ASN A 243 4.99 15.98 16.93
CA ASN A 243 4.83 16.71 15.68
C ASN A 243 4.98 15.78 14.46
N ARG A 244 6.02 14.94 14.43
CA ARG A 244 6.21 13.92 13.38
C ARG A 244 4.97 13.02 13.23
N LEU A 245 4.45 12.50 14.36
CA LEU A 245 3.25 11.68 14.38
C LEU A 245 2.03 12.45 13.85
N SER A 246 1.83 13.70 14.28
CA SER A 246 0.71 14.53 13.83
C SER A 246 0.77 14.82 12.33
N VAL A 247 1.94 15.14 11.78
CA VAL A 247 2.14 15.40 10.35
C VAL A 247 1.90 14.14 9.54
N ALA A 248 2.50 13.01 9.92
CA ALA A 248 2.33 11.74 9.21
C ALA A 248 0.87 11.25 9.24
N SER A 249 0.20 11.36 10.40
CA SER A 249 -1.21 10.98 10.53
C SER A 249 -2.12 11.86 9.70
N LYS A 250 -1.86 13.17 9.65
CA LYS A 250 -2.60 14.11 8.81
C LYS A 250 -2.37 13.83 7.33
N PHE A 251 -1.13 13.57 6.91
CA PHE A 251 -0.81 13.20 5.54
C PHE A 251 -1.61 11.96 5.09
N ILE A 252 -1.58 10.87 5.88
CA ILE A 252 -2.35 9.66 5.58
C ILE A 252 -3.86 9.96 5.47
N TYR A 253 -4.39 10.78 6.39
CA TYR A 253 -5.79 11.19 6.33
C TYR A 253 -6.09 11.99 5.05
N ASP A 254 -5.33 13.04 4.76
CA ASP A 254 -5.56 13.90 3.60
C ASP A 254 -5.51 13.06 2.30
N GLU A 255 -4.50 12.19 2.15
CA GLU A 255 -4.38 11.28 1.01
C GLU A 255 -5.56 10.29 0.88
N SER A 256 -6.19 9.90 2.00
CA SER A 256 -7.40 9.06 1.97
C SER A 256 -8.67 9.80 1.51
N GLN A 257 -8.71 11.13 1.68
CA GLN A 257 -9.89 11.96 1.39
C GLN A 257 -9.84 12.63 0.01
N VAL A 258 -8.64 12.91 -0.50
CA VAL A 258 -8.44 13.75 -1.69
C VAL A 258 -9.03 13.12 -2.96
N THR A 259 -9.93 13.86 -3.62
CA THR A 259 -10.57 13.51 -4.90
C THR A 259 -9.85 14.07 -6.14
N GLY A 260 -8.58 14.51 -6.01
CA GLY A 260 -7.74 14.90 -7.15
C GLY A 260 -6.27 15.19 -6.78
N GLY A 261 -5.32 14.72 -7.59
CA GLY A 261 -3.87 14.85 -7.35
C GLY A 261 -3.17 13.51 -7.06
N THR A 262 -3.89 12.59 -6.44
CA THR A 262 -3.41 11.28 -5.97
C THR A 262 -4.09 10.14 -6.73
N THR A 263 -3.38 9.04 -6.98
CA THR A 263 -3.95 7.85 -7.64
C THR A 263 -5.00 7.14 -6.77
N ASN A 264 -5.94 6.41 -7.40
CA ASN A 264 -6.91 5.62 -6.64
C ASN A 264 -6.24 4.57 -5.73
N VAL A 265 -5.09 4.04 -6.15
CA VAL A 265 -4.33 3.07 -5.37
C VAL A 265 -3.82 3.67 -4.07
N VAL A 266 -3.17 4.84 -4.13
CA VAL A 266 -2.67 5.53 -2.93
C VAL A 266 -3.82 5.86 -1.99
N ARG A 267 -4.90 6.46 -2.50
CA ARG A 267 -6.06 6.82 -1.67
C ARG A 267 -6.59 5.65 -0.86
N ARG A 268 -6.75 4.49 -1.53
CA ARG A 268 -7.33 3.29 -0.91
C ARG A 268 -6.37 2.61 0.06
N LEU A 269 -5.07 2.63 -0.20
CA LEU A 269 -4.07 2.14 0.74
C LEU A 269 -3.93 3.06 1.96
N CYS A 270 -4.07 4.38 1.78
CA CYS A 270 -4.12 5.35 2.87
C CYS A 270 -5.36 5.17 3.75
N ASP A 271 -6.52 4.83 3.17
CA ASP A 271 -7.74 4.52 3.95
C ASP A 271 -7.54 3.28 4.86
N ILE A 272 -6.90 2.23 4.34
CA ILE A 272 -6.51 1.06 5.14
C ILE A 272 -5.53 1.47 6.26
N ALA A 273 -4.49 2.24 5.92
CA ALA A 273 -3.50 2.69 6.89
C ALA A 273 -4.10 3.59 7.99
N TYR A 274 -5.01 4.48 7.61
CA TYR A 274 -5.72 5.37 8.53
C TYR A 274 -6.49 4.57 9.58
N ARG A 275 -7.19 3.51 9.15
CA ARG A 275 -7.92 2.60 10.06
C ARG A 275 -7.00 1.76 10.91
N ALA A 276 -5.90 1.30 10.33
CA ALA A 276 -4.89 0.51 11.02
C ALA A 276 -4.24 1.29 12.17
N PHE A 277 -3.89 2.56 11.96
CA PHE A 277 -2.98 3.27 12.88
C PHE A 277 -3.44 4.64 13.38
N VAL A 278 -4.49 5.24 12.83
CA VAL A 278 -4.91 6.59 13.22
C VAL A 278 -6.28 6.56 13.89
N ASN A 279 -7.31 6.13 13.16
CA ASN A 279 -8.68 6.06 13.65
C ASN A 279 -9.45 4.92 12.96
N PRO A 280 -9.88 3.88 13.70
CA PRO A 280 -9.78 3.74 15.15
C PRO A 280 -8.38 3.35 15.66
N GLY A 281 -7.44 3.01 14.76
CA GLY A 281 -6.09 2.61 15.16
C GLY A 281 -6.00 1.16 15.65
N VAL A 282 -6.70 0.24 14.96
CA VAL A 282 -6.86 -1.17 15.41
C VAL A 282 -5.58 -1.98 15.54
N ASN A 283 -4.48 -1.52 14.92
CA ASN A 283 -3.17 -2.17 14.95
C ASN A 283 -2.14 -1.42 15.81
N ILE A 284 -2.60 -0.53 16.71
CA ILE A 284 -1.73 0.09 17.73
C ILE A 284 -1.76 -0.76 19.00
N ALA A 285 -0.61 -1.36 19.34
CA ALA A 285 -0.39 -1.93 20.66
C ALA A 285 -0.04 -0.81 21.65
N ARG A 286 -1.05 -0.26 22.34
CA ARG A 286 -0.87 0.80 23.34
C ARG A 286 0.07 0.34 24.46
N ARG A 287 1.05 1.17 24.80
CA ARG A 287 1.89 0.94 25.98
C ARG A 287 1.17 1.47 27.23
N PRO A 288 1.15 0.71 28.35
CA PRO A 288 0.62 1.19 29.62
C PRO A 288 1.49 2.29 30.24
#